data_AF-A0A7R9C3E6-F1
#
_entry.id   AF-A0A7R9C3E6-F1
#
_cell.length_a   1.000
_cell.length_b   1.000
_cell.length_c   1.000
_cell.angle_alpha   90.00
_cell.angle_beta   90.00
_cell.angle_gamma   90.00
#
_symmetry.space_group_name_H-M   'P 1'
#
loop_
_entity.id
_entity.type
_entity.pdbx_description
1 polymer ?
#
loop_
_entity_poly.entity_id
_entity_poly.type
_entity_poly.pdbx_seq_one_letter_code
_entity_poly.pdbx_strand_id
1 'polypeptide(L)'
;SIGDLIVLTKPLGTQVAVNAFKWYCNPIHPKLPKLKEITSFEEVCEAYESATASMIRLNRIGAKLMKKYGATAATDVTGFGILGHADNLAKSQIREVTFIIK
;
A
#
# COMPACT_ATOMS: atom_id res chain seq x y z
N SER A 1 17.31 -13.47 4.64
CA SER A 1 17.92 -14.12 5.81
C SER A 1 17.59 -13.35 7.08
N ILE A 2 17.87 -13.94 8.25
CA ILE A 2 17.82 -13.19 9.51
C ILE A 2 18.79 -12.00 9.38
N GLY A 3 18.31 -10.80 9.69
CA GLY A 3 19.06 -9.55 9.53
C GLY A 3 18.80 -8.80 8.22
N ASP A 4 18.06 -9.36 7.25
CA ASP A 4 17.66 -8.63 6.05
C ASP A 4 16.69 -7.48 6.40
N LEU A 5 16.72 -6.42 5.59
CA LEU A 5 15.81 -5.27 5.69
C LEU A 5 14.57 -5.47 4.82
N ILE A 6 13.43 -4.95 5.30
CA ILE A 6 12.18 -4.89 4.55
C ILE A 6 12.04 -3.52 3.91
N VAL A 7 11.84 -3.47 2.59
CA VAL A 7 11.70 -2.22 1.82
C VAL A 7 10.36 -2.20 1.10
N LEU A 8 9.58 -1.13 1.32
CA LEU A 8 8.33 -0.87 0.62
C LEU A 8 8.54 0.16 -0.49
N THR A 9 8.07 -0.12 -1.71
CA THR A 9 8.35 0.70 -2.90
C THR A 9 7.24 1.69 -3.28
N LYS A 10 6.10 1.63 -2.58
CA LYS A 10 4.93 2.49 -2.75
C LYS A 10 4.29 2.78 -1.39
N PRO A 11 3.74 3.98 -1.15
CA PRO A 11 3.00 4.26 0.07
C PRO A 11 1.71 3.40 0.18
N LEU A 12 1.24 3.20 1.40
CA LEU A 12 -0.02 2.52 1.72
C LEU A 12 -1.21 3.51 1.67
N GLY A 13 -2.44 3.00 1.82
CA GLY A 13 -3.63 3.84 2.01
C GLY A 13 -4.47 4.12 0.75
N THR A 14 -4.16 3.50 -0.39
CA THR A 14 -4.89 3.71 -1.65
C THR A 14 -6.39 3.44 -1.53
N GLN A 15 -6.79 2.40 -0.78
CA GLN A 15 -8.20 2.09 -0.55
C GLN A 15 -8.94 3.19 0.22
N VAL A 16 -8.27 3.82 1.20
CA VAL A 16 -8.84 4.94 1.97
C VAL A 16 -9.06 6.14 1.06
N ALA A 17 -8.05 6.52 0.28
CA ALA A 17 -8.14 7.64 -0.65
C ALA A 17 -9.26 7.43 -1.70
N VAL A 18 -9.32 6.24 -2.30
CA VAL A 18 -10.37 5.90 -3.30
C VAL A 18 -11.76 5.90 -2.69
N ASN A 19 -11.93 5.34 -1.49
CA ASN A 19 -13.23 5.32 -0.83
C ASN A 19 -13.67 6.72 -0.38
N ALA A 20 -12.76 7.52 0.16
CA ALA A 20 -13.06 8.89 0.56
C ALA A 20 -13.55 9.72 -0.64
N PHE A 21 -12.85 9.65 -1.77
CA PHE A 21 -13.26 10.31 -3.01
C PHE A 21 -14.65 9.86 -3.47
N LYS A 22 -14.89 8.54 -3.51
CA LYS A 22 -16.21 7.98 -3.84
C LYS A 22 -17.33 8.49 -2.92
N TRP A 23 -17.06 8.68 -1.63
CA TRP A 23 -18.06 9.18 -0.68
C TRP A 23 -18.33 10.66 -0.91
N TYR A 24 -17.33 11.48 -1.24
CA TYR A 24 -17.57 12.88 -1.63
C TYR A 24 -18.37 13.00 -2.92
N CYS A 25 -18.14 12.13 -3.90
CA CYS A 25 -18.92 12.08 -5.15
C CYS A 25 -20.34 11.52 -4.96
N ASN A 26 -20.70 11.03 -3.77
CA ASN A 26 -22.01 10.49 -3.46
C ASN A 26 -22.63 11.24 -2.25
N PRO A 27 -23.39 12.33 -2.47
CA PRO A 27 -23.92 13.18 -1.40
C PRO A 27 -24.82 12.47 -0.39
N ILE A 28 -25.43 11.34 -0.75
CA ILE A 28 -26.30 10.55 0.13
C ILE A 28 -25.53 9.46 0.91
N HIS A 29 -24.21 9.37 0.75
CA HIS A 29 -23.43 8.33 1.41
C HIS A 29 -23.40 8.53 2.94
N PRO A 30 -23.75 7.51 3.75
CA PRO A 30 -23.95 7.66 5.20
C PRO A 30 -22.68 8.03 5.97
N LYS A 31 -21.48 7.75 5.42
CA LYS A 31 -20.20 8.11 6.05
C LYS A 31 -19.70 9.51 5.69
N LEU A 32 -20.34 10.20 4.75
CA LEU A 32 -19.87 11.52 4.29
C LEU A 32 -19.90 12.60 5.39
N PRO A 33 -20.93 12.70 6.26
CA PRO A 33 -20.95 13.71 7.33
C PRO A 33 -19.72 13.61 8.24
N LYS A 34 -19.40 12.40 8.71
CA LYS A 34 -18.23 12.15 9.56
C LYS A 34 -16.91 12.38 8.84
N LEU A 35 -16.83 12.09 7.54
CA LEU A 35 -15.62 12.36 6.75
C LEU A 35 -15.36 13.87 6.62
N LYS A 36 -16.42 14.67 6.42
CA LYS A 36 -16.33 16.14 6.34
C LYS A 36 -15.86 16.81 7.64
N GLU A 37 -15.95 16.12 8.78
CA GLU A 37 -15.43 16.64 10.06
C GLU A 37 -13.90 16.61 10.13
N ILE A 38 -13.23 15.78 9.31
CA ILE A 38 -11.78 15.51 9.41
C ILE A 38 -11.01 15.75 8.11
N THR A 39 -11.70 16.02 7.00
CA THR A 39 -11.09 16.30 5.69
C THR A 39 -11.92 17.30 4.90
N SER A 40 -11.27 17.97 3.95
CA SER A 40 -11.89 18.76 2.88
C SER A 40 -11.97 17.97 1.56
N PHE A 41 -12.79 18.44 0.62
CA PHE A 41 -12.87 17.80 -0.70
C PHE A 41 -11.54 17.91 -1.47
N GLU A 42 -10.82 19.02 -1.32
CA GLU A 42 -9.53 19.27 -1.96
C GLU A 42 -8.46 18.26 -1.48
N GLU A 43 -8.31 18.08 -0.16
CA GLU A 43 -7.38 17.08 0.42
C GLU A 43 -7.71 15.66 -0.06
N VAL A 44 -8.99 15.32 -0.20
CA VAL A 44 -9.43 14.01 -0.70
C VAL A 44 -9.10 13.83 -2.19
N CYS A 45 -9.25 14.89 -3.00
CA CYS A 45 -8.84 14.86 -4.41
C CYS A 45 -7.33 14.66 -4.54
N GLU A 46 -6.51 15.40 -3.79
CA GLU A 46 -5.05 15.24 -3.79
C GLU A 46 -4.62 13.83 -3.38
N ALA A 47 -5.25 13.28 -2.34
CA ALA A 47 -5.00 11.91 -1.90
C ALA A 47 -5.40 10.88 -2.95
N TYR A 48 -6.54 11.09 -3.63
CA TYR A 48 -7.01 10.23 -4.71
C TYR A 48 -6.08 10.24 -5.93
N GLU A 49 -5.62 11.42 -6.33
CA GLU A 49 -4.66 11.59 -7.43
C GLU A 49 -3.33 10.92 -7.08
N SER A 50 -2.80 11.15 -5.87
CA SER A 50 -1.58 10.50 -5.37
C SER A 50 -1.70 8.98 -5.33
N ALA A 51 -2.84 8.46 -4.86
CA ALA A 51 -3.13 7.03 -4.85
C ALA A 51 -3.19 6.47 -6.28
N THR A 52 -3.86 7.16 -7.18
CA THR A 52 -3.98 6.77 -8.59
C THR A 52 -2.62 6.74 -9.27
N ALA A 53 -1.83 7.80 -9.13
CA ALA A 53 -0.46 7.91 -9.64
C ALA A 53 0.44 6.79 -9.11
N SER A 54 0.34 6.46 -7.81
CA SER A 54 1.04 5.33 -7.22
C SER A 54 0.60 3.99 -7.82
N MET A 55 -0.71 3.77 -8.01
CA MET A 55 -1.25 2.51 -8.54
C MET A 55 -0.89 2.29 -10.01
N ILE A 56 -0.96 3.31 -10.86
CA ILE A 56 -0.62 3.20 -12.30
C ILE A 56 0.89 3.04 -12.55
N ARG A 57 1.74 3.42 -11.58
CA ARG A 57 3.20 3.27 -11.70
C ARG A 57 3.60 1.79 -11.71
N LEU A 58 4.24 1.32 -12.78
CA LEU A 58 4.74 -0.05 -12.85
C LEU A 58 5.89 -0.32 -11.86
N ASN A 59 5.91 -1.51 -11.27
CA ASN A 59 7.01 -1.98 -10.41
C ASN A 59 8.27 -2.42 -11.19
N ARG A 60 8.34 -2.12 -12.50
CA ARG A 60 9.42 -2.56 -13.41
C ARG A 60 10.81 -2.12 -12.95
N ILE A 61 10.95 -0.89 -12.46
CA ILE A 61 12.23 -0.38 -11.95
C ILE A 61 12.60 -1.11 -10.67
N GLY A 62 11.65 -1.26 -9.73
CA GLY A 62 11.85 -2.05 -8.51
C GLY A 62 12.33 -3.47 -8.80
N ALA A 63 11.70 -4.16 -9.75
CA ALA A 63 12.12 -5.50 -10.17
C ALA A 63 13.56 -5.57 -10.71
N LYS A 64 14.00 -4.56 -11.47
CA LYS A 64 15.39 -4.47 -11.95
C LYS A 64 16.36 -4.22 -10.79
N LEU A 65 16.02 -3.33 -9.87
CA LEU A 65 16.85 -2.99 -8.72
C LEU A 65 16.98 -4.15 -7.73
N MET A 66 15.90 -4.90 -7.50
CA MET A 66 15.93 -6.11 -6.68
C MET A 66 16.98 -7.11 -7.18
N LYS A 67 17.04 -7.35 -8.50
CA LYS A 67 18.07 -8.21 -9.10
C LYS A 67 19.47 -7.61 -8.93
N LYS A 68 19.62 -6.31 -9.20
CA LYS A 68 20.93 -5.62 -9.14
C LYS A 68 21.54 -5.64 -7.73
N TYR A 69 20.72 -5.48 -6.70
CA TYR A 69 21.17 -5.41 -5.30
C TYR A 69 21.00 -6.71 -4.51
N GLY A 70 20.64 -7.82 -5.17
CA GLY A 70 20.59 -9.14 -4.54
C GLY A 70 19.45 -9.32 -3.53
N ALA A 71 18.28 -8.74 -3.78
CA ALA A 71 17.10 -8.97 -2.95
C ALA A 71 16.76 -10.46 -2.88
N THR A 72 16.52 -10.96 -1.66
CA THR A 72 16.36 -12.40 -1.37
C THR A 72 14.92 -12.89 -1.55
N ALA A 73 13.94 -12.01 -1.38
CA ALA A 73 12.53 -12.30 -1.53
C ALA A 73 11.74 -11.02 -1.87
N ALA A 74 10.57 -11.17 -2.47
CA ALA A 74 9.68 -10.05 -2.77
C ALA A 74 8.22 -10.52 -2.88
N THR A 75 7.29 -9.64 -2.51
CA THR A 75 5.85 -9.78 -2.77
C THR A 75 5.30 -8.40 -3.11
N ASP A 76 4.25 -8.34 -3.93
CA ASP A 76 3.44 -7.14 -4.11
C ASP A 76 2.39 -7.03 -3.00
N VAL A 77 1.96 -5.80 -2.70
CA VAL A 77 0.92 -5.55 -1.68
C VAL A 77 -0.37 -5.17 -2.39
N THR A 78 -1.40 -6.01 -2.25
CA THR A 78 -2.71 -5.81 -2.89
C THR A 78 -3.84 -5.92 -1.87
N GLY A 79 -4.94 -6.64 -2.18
CA GLY A 79 -6.20 -6.62 -1.43
C GLY A 79 -6.12 -7.17 -0.01
N PHE A 80 -5.10 -7.97 0.33
CA PHE A 80 -4.90 -8.48 1.69
C PHE A 80 -4.17 -7.48 2.61
N GLY A 81 -3.74 -6.34 2.07
CA GLY A 81 -3.00 -5.32 2.81
C GLY A 81 -1.58 -5.76 3.20
N ILE A 82 -0.83 -4.86 3.80
CA ILE A 82 0.60 -5.07 4.08
C ILE A 82 0.86 -6.27 4.99
N LEU A 83 0.06 -6.43 6.04
CA LEU A 83 0.26 -7.51 7.02
C LEU A 83 -0.01 -8.89 6.42
N GLY A 84 -1.08 -9.03 5.62
CA GLY A 84 -1.39 -10.31 4.97
C GLY A 84 -0.32 -10.74 3.97
N HIS A 85 0.18 -9.81 3.16
CA HIS A 85 1.27 -10.10 2.23
C HIS A 85 2.61 -10.37 2.94
N ALA A 86 2.92 -9.64 4.00
CA ALA A 86 4.13 -9.87 4.80
C ALA A 86 4.11 -11.25 5.47
N ASP A 87 2.98 -11.65 6.07
CA ASP A 87 2.80 -12.96 6.70
C ASP A 87 2.91 -14.09 5.66
N ASN A 88 2.28 -13.95 4.50
CA ASN A 88 2.41 -14.94 3.41
C ASN A 88 3.85 -15.06 2.91
N LEU A 89 4.57 -13.95 2.79
CA LEU A 89 5.96 -13.96 2.34
C LEU A 89 6.88 -14.60 3.39
N ALA A 90 6.66 -14.34 4.68
CA ALA A 90 7.39 -14.97 5.78
C ALA A 90 7.17 -16.49 5.81
N LYS A 91 5.91 -16.95 5.67
CA LYS A 91 5.55 -18.37 5.60
C LYS A 91 6.11 -19.10 4.39
N SER A 92 6.41 -18.37 3.31
CA SER A 92 7.00 -18.93 2.09
C SER A 92 8.53 -19.06 2.15
N GLN A 93 9.18 -18.62 3.24
CA GLN A 93 10.63 -18.72 3.39
C GLN A 93 11.04 -20.15 3.76
N ILE A 94 12.19 -20.58 3.23
CA ILE A 94 12.77 -21.90 3.55
C ILE A 94 13.24 -21.96 5.01
N ARG A 95 13.75 -20.83 5.53
CA ARG A 95 14.16 -20.69 6.92
C ARG A 95 13.02 -20.09 7.72
N GLU A 96 12.87 -20.53 8.96
CA GLU A 96 11.96 -19.89 9.91
C GLU A 96 12.43 -18.45 10.17
N VAL A 97 11.61 -17.48 9.75
CA VAL A 97 11.86 -16.05 9.95
C VAL A 97 10.56 -15.36 10.35
N THR A 98 10.70 -14.25 11.09
CA THR A 98 9.58 -13.37 11.44
C THR A 98 9.88 -11.97 10.93
N PHE A 99 8.88 -11.33 10.33
CA PHE A 99 8.99 -9.95 9.86
C PHE A 99 8.50 -9.00 10.94
N ILE A 100 9.32 -7.99 11.26
CA ILE A 100 8.96 -6.93 12.22
C ILE A 100 8.79 -5.64 11.43
N ILE A 101 7.57 -5.12 11.40
CA ILE A 101 7.21 -3.85 10.78
C ILE A 101 7.01 -2.85 11.92
N LYS A 102 7.77 -1.75 11.90
CA LYS A 102 7.72 -0.67 12.89
C LYS A 102 7.20 0.60 12.26
#